data_AF-T1BJT7-F1
#
_entry.id   AF-T1BJT7-F1
#
_cell.length_a   1.000
_cell.length_b   1.000
_cell.length_c   1.000
_cell.angle_alpha   90.00
_cell.angle_beta   90.00
_cell.angle_gamma   90.00
#
_symmetry.space_group_name_H-M   'P 1'
#
loop_
_entity.id
_entity.type
_entity.pdbx_description
1 polymer ?
#
loop_
_entity_poly.entity_id
_entity_poly.type
_entity_poly.pdbx_seq_one_letter_code
_entity_poly.pdbx_strand_id
1 'polypeptide(L)'
;GETLQRGDLLADGTSTSHGELALGKNLLVAYMPWEGFNYEDAIILNERLVRDDVLTSIHVKEYEIDARDTKLGAEEITRDIPNLPDDILADLDDRGIVRIGAEVEPGDILVGKVTPKGETEQSPEERLLRAIFGEKAREVRDTSLKVPHGESGKVIDVKVYSRDEDH
;
A
#
# COMPACT_ATOMS: atom_id res chain seq x y z
N GLY A 1 -17.17 -35.19 -15.30
CA GLY A 1 -15.98 -34.94 -14.47
C GLY A 1 -14.90 -35.93 -14.86
N GLU A 2 -13.66 -35.63 -14.50
CA GLU A 2 -12.55 -36.61 -14.59
C GLU A 2 -12.63 -37.64 -13.47
N THR A 3 -12.04 -38.81 -13.70
CA THR A 3 -11.91 -39.86 -12.68
C THR A 3 -10.55 -39.71 -12.02
N LEU A 4 -10.53 -39.57 -10.69
CA LEU A 4 -9.31 -39.33 -9.91
C LEU A 4 -8.97 -40.53 -9.02
N GLN A 5 -7.69 -40.72 -8.78
CA GLN A 5 -7.13 -41.72 -7.87
C GLN A 5 -6.56 -41.05 -6.62
N ARG A 6 -6.38 -41.84 -5.56
CA ARG A 6 -5.75 -41.37 -4.33
C ARG A 6 -4.29 -41.00 -4.63
N GLY A 7 -3.95 -39.73 -4.44
CA GLY A 7 -2.60 -39.20 -4.70
C GLY A 7 -2.53 -38.31 -5.95
N ASP A 8 -3.61 -38.21 -6.71
CA ASP A 8 -3.65 -37.29 -7.86
C ASP A 8 -3.58 -35.84 -7.40
N LEU A 9 -2.83 -35.05 -8.16
CA LEU A 9 -2.73 -33.61 -7.96
C LEU A 9 -4.05 -32.95 -8.32
N LEU A 10 -4.62 -32.19 -7.39
CA LEU A 10 -5.87 -31.45 -7.60
C LEU A 10 -5.65 -29.99 -8.01
N ALA A 11 -4.56 -29.38 -7.56
CA ALA A 11 -4.21 -28.00 -7.85
C ALA A 11 -2.70 -27.80 -7.71
N ASP A 12 -2.14 -26.92 -8.54
CA ASP A 12 -0.79 -26.41 -8.38
C ASP A 12 -0.74 -25.26 -7.36
N GLY A 13 0.38 -25.14 -6.67
CA GLY A 13 0.69 -24.01 -5.80
C GLY A 13 1.57 -22.96 -6.50
N THR A 14 2.21 -22.11 -5.71
CA THR A 14 3.19 -21.14 -6.21
C THR A 14 4.41 -21.85 -6.77
N SER A 15 4.85 -21.47 -7.97
CA SER A 15 6.05 -22.01 -8.63
C SER A 15 6.00 -23.52 -8.88
N THR A 16 4.82 -24.08 -9.13
CA THR A 16 4.63 -25.47 -9.58
C THR A 16 3.75 -25.51 -10.83
N SER A 17 3.98 -26.49 -11.69
CA SER A 17 3.19 -26.72 -12.90
C SER A 17 3.02 -28.22 -13.10
N HIS A 18 1.77 -28.70 -13.12
CA HIS A 18 1.44 -30.12 -13.24
C HIS A 18 2.15 -31.01 -12.19
N GLY A 19 2.34 -30.49 -10.97
CA GLY A 19 2.94 -31.23 -9.87
C GLY A 19 4.48 -31.25 -9.88
N GLU A 20 5.09 -30.59 -10.86
CA GLU A 20 6.53 -30.39 -10.92
C GLU A 20 6.92 -28.98 -10.48
N LEU A 21 8.13 -28.84 -9.94
CA LEU A 21 8.68 -27.55 -9.52
C LEU A 21 9.03 -26.70 -10.76
N ALA A 22 8.47 -25.50 -10.84
CA ALA A 22 8.65 -24.55 -11.94
C ALA A 22 9.02 -23.16 -11.40
N LEU A 23 10.30 -22.98 -11.02
CA LEU A 23 10.81 -21.75 -10.40
C LEU A 23 10.89 -20.53 -11.34
N GLY A 24 10.80 -20.75 -12.65
CA GLY A 24 10.98 -19.70 -13.65
C GLY A 24 10.48 -20.12 -15.02
N LYS A 25 10.95 -19.42 -16.06
CA LYS A 25 10.57 -19.65 -17.45
C LYS A 25 11.79 -19.97 -18.30
N ASN A 26 11.63 -20.92 -19.22
CA ASN A 26 12.62 -21.18 -20.25
C ASN A 26 12.53 -20.09 -21.32
N LEU A 27 13.67 -19.46 -21.64
CA LEU A 27 13.76 -18.39 -22.62
C LEU A 27 14.59 -18.84 -23.82
N LEU A 28 14.27 -18.32 -25.01
CA LEU A 28 15.12 -18.47 -26.18
C LEU A 28 16.29 -17.47 -26.05
N VAL A 29 17.52 -17.99 -26.04
CA VAL A 29 18.73 -17.20 -25.83
C VAL A 29 19.63 -17.29 -27.05
N ALA A 30 20.20 -16.15 -27.46
CA ALA A 30 21.24 -16.07 -28.47
C ALA A 30 22.57 -15.67 -27.81
N TYR A 31 23.62 -16.44 -28.08
CA TYR A 31 24.97 -16.13 -27.62
C TYR A 31 25.71 -15.32 -28.69
N MET A 32 25.70 -14.00 -28.56
CA MET A 32 26.43 -13.10 -29.43
C MET A 32 26.71 -11.76 -28.75
N PRO A 33 27.80 -11.05 -29.07
CA PRO A 33 27.95 -9.65 -28.68
C PRO A 33 26.88 -8.80 -29.38
N TRP A 34 26.26 -7.87 -28.67
CA TRP A 34 25.26 -6.97 -29.23
C TRP A 34 25.50 -5.53 -28.81
N GLU A 35 26.19 -4.78 -29.69
CA GLU A 35 26.46 -3.33 -29.56
C GLU A 35 27.05 -2.88 -28.20
N GLY A 36 27.66 -3.80 -27.44
CA GLY A 36 28.18 -3.53 -26.09
C GLY A 36 27.12 -3.50 -24.98
N PHE A 37 25.83 -3.69 -25.28
CA PHE A 37 24.77 -3.72 -24.27
C PHE A 37 24.82 -4.98 -23.37
N ASN A 38 25.48 -6.03 -23.81
CA ASN A 38 25.79 -7.22 -23.02
C ASN A 38 27.25 -7.29 -22.58
N TYR A 39 27.87 -6.13 -22.31
CA TYR A 39 29.21 -6.06 -21.74
C TYR A 39 29.21 -6.58 -20.29
N GLU A 40 30.31 -7.24 -19.90
CA GLU A 40 30.42 -7.98 -18.63
C GLU A 40 29.27 -8.97 -18.44
N ASP A 41 28.44 -8.78 -17.42
CA ASP A 41 27.33 -9.66 -17.06
C ASP A 41 25.95 -9.05 -17.40
N ALA A 42 25.93 -7.99 -18.21
CA ALA A 42 24.68 -7.35 -18.61
C ALA A 42 23.85 -8.26 -19.53
N ILE A 43 22.54 -8.33 -19.28
CA ILE A 43 21.59 -9.12 -20.06
C ILE A 43 20.68 -8.17 -20.82
N ILE A 44 20.55 -8.41 -22.12
CA ILE A 44 19.61 -7.70 -22.98
C ILE A 44 18.31 -8.51 -23.02
N LEU A 45 17.19 -7.85 -22.70
CA LEU A 45 15.87 -8.46 -22.76
C LEU A 45 15.10 -7.94 -23.97
N ASN A 46 14.34 -8.83 -24.60
CA ASN A 46 13.40 -8.44 -25.64
C ASN A 46 12.15 -7.81 -25.00
N GLU A 47 11.64 -6.71 -25.58
CA GLU A 47 10.41 -6.04 -25.13
C GLU A 47 9.21 -6.99 -25.02
N ARG A 48 9.16 -8.05 -25.85
CA ARG A 48 8.14 -9.10 -25.80
C ARG A 48 8.02 -9.71 -24.41
N LEU A 49 9.11 -9.88 -23.67
CA LEU A 49 9.06 -10.47 -22.32
C LEU A 49 8.30 -9.60 -21.33
N VAL A 50 8.36 -8.28 -21.49
CA VAL A 50 7.60 -7.31 -20.69
C VAL A 50 6.15 -7.28 -21.14
N ARG A 51 5.91 -7.24 -22.45
CA ARG A 51 4.56 -7.19 -23.02
C ARG A 51 3.71 -8.43 -22.70
N ASP A 52 4.34 -9.60 -22.69
CA ASP A 52 3.67 -10.88 -22.44
C ASP A 52 3.68 -11.28 -20.95
N ASP A 53 4.09 -10.37 -20.05
CA ASP A 53 4.16 -10.58 -18.59
C ASP A 53 4.91 -11.86 -18.16
N VAL A 54 5.92 -12.26 -18.94
CA VAL A 54 6.58 -13.58 -18.78
C VAL A 54 7.30 -13.70 -17.44
N LEU A 55 7.87 -12.60 -16.96
CA LEU A 55 8.67 -12.53 -15.75
C LEU A 55 8.01 -11.64 -14.67
N THR A 56 6.72 -11.32 -14.83
CA THR A 56 5.96 -10.51 -13.87
C THR A 56 5.68 -11.34 -12.61
N SER A 57 5.92 -10.73 -11.44
CA SER A 57 5.70 -11.35 -10.13
C SER A 57 4.67 -10.58 -9.30
N ILE A 58 3.95 -11.30 -8.44
CA ILE A 58 2.99 -10.71 -7.50
C ILE A 58 3.68 -10.56 -6.14
N HIS A 59 3.69 -9.34 -5.62
CA HIS A 59 4.19 -9.03 -4.28
C HIS A 59 3.03 -8.56 -3.41
N VAL A 60 2.82 -9.23 -2.28
CA VAL A 60 1.82 -8.84 -1.28
C VAL A 60 2.57 -8.27 -0.09
N LYS A 61 2.19 -7.06 0.32
CA LYS A 61 2.73 -6.36 1.48
C LYS A 61 1.61 -6.04 2.46
N GLU A 62 1.93 -6.11 3.73
CA GLU A 62 1.03 -5.78 4.83
C GLU A 62 1.51 -4.50 5.49
N TYR A 63 0.58 -3.59 5.73
CA TYR A 63 0.82 -2.37 6.49
C TYR A 63 -0.12 -2.34 7.68
N GLU A 64 0.42 -1.97 8.83
CA GLU A 64 -0.32 -1.94 10.09
C GLU A 64 -0.21 -0.56 10.72
N ILE A 65 -1.32 -0.10 11.29
CA ILE A 65 -1.36 1.10 12.12
C ILE A 65 -2.30 0.86 13.30
N ASP A 66 -1.90 1.36 14.46
CA ASP A 66 -2.70 1.29 15.67
C ASP A 66 -3.04 2.69 16.20
N ALA A 67 -4.22 2.80 16.80
CA ALA A 67 -4.68 3.97 17.53
C ALA A 67 -4.47 3.73 19.04
N ARG A 68 -3.76 4.65 19.70
CA ARG A 68 -3.40 4.52 21.12
C ARG A 68 -3.96 5.66 21.96
N ASP A 69 -4.17 5.39 23.24
CA ASP A 69 -4.40 6.43 24.23
C ASP A 69 -3.10 7.17 24.53
N THR A 70 -3.09 8.48 24.28
CA THR A 70 -1.99 9.36 24.65
C THR A 70 -2.35 10.17 25.88
N LYS A 71 -1.37 10.85 26.49
CA LYS A 71 -1.62 11.75 27.63
C LYS A 71 -2.54 12.93 27.28
N LEU A 72 -2.61 13.30 26.00
CA LEU A 72 -3.36 14.44 25.50
C LEU A 72 -4.76 14.05 24.99
N GLY A 73 -5.05 12.75 24.91
CA GLY A 73 -6.30 12.19 24.42
C GLY A 73 -6.08 10.91 23.62
N ALA A 74 -7.17 10.22 23.28
CA ALA A 74 -7.14 9.05 22.42
C ALA A 74 -6.84 9.46 20.97
N GLU A 75 -6.00 8.67 20.28
CA GLU A 75 -5.93 8.74 18.82
C GLU A 75 -7.18 8.13 18.22
N GLU A 76 -7.66 8.71 17.12
CA GLU A 76 -8.88 8.28 16.46
C GLU A 76 -8.60 7.90 15.01
N ILE A 77 -9.19 6.78 14.57
CA ILE A 77 -9.24 6.42 13.15
C ILE A 77 -10.46 7.13 12.56
N THR A 78 -10.23 8.04 11.62
CA THR A 78 -11.29 8.87 11.05
C THR A 78 -10.93 9.38 9.67
N ARG A 79 -11.95 9.69 8.87
CA ARG A 79 -11.84 10.38 7.58
C ARG A 79 -11.63 11.89 7.73
N ASP A 80 -11.97 12.49 8.89
CA ASP A 80 -11.79 13.93 9.12
C ASP A 80 -10.33 14.27 9.46
N ILE A 81 -9.49 14.29 8.42
CA ILE A 81 -8.07 14.55 8.55
C ILE A 81 -7.80 16.00 8.09
N PRO A 82 -7.10 16.82 8.90
CA PRO A 82 -6.87 18.23 8.58
C PRO A 82 -5.89 18.41 7.40
N ASN A 83 -6.09 19.49 6.64
CA ASN A 83 -5.15 19.97 5.60
C ASN A 83 -4.93 19.01 4.42
N LEU A 84 -5.89 18.14 4.13
CA LEU A 84 -5.84 17.27 2.95
C LEU A 84 -6.93 17.65 1.94
N PRO A 85 -6.62 17.58 0.64
CA PRO A 85 -7.62 17.74 -0.41
C PRO A 85 -8.58 16.56 -0.44
N ASP A 86 -9.82 16.81 -0.87
CA ASP A 86 -10.88 15.80 -0.96
C ASP A 86 -10.51 14.63 -1.89
N ASP A 87 -9.66 14.86 -2.89
CA ASP A 87 -9.20 13.85 -3.84
C ASP A 87 -8.45 12.70 -3.14
N ILE A 88 -7.60 13.02 -2.14
CA ILE A 88 -6.84 12.01 -1.38
C ILE A 88 -7.77 11.22 -0.43
N LEU A 89 -8.89 11.82 -0.05
CA LEU A 89 -9.91 11.21 0.81
C LEU A 89 -10.97 10.44 0.00
N ALA A 90 -10.84 10.36 -1.32
CA ALA A 90 -11.85 9.78 -2.19
C ALA A 90 -12.01 8.26 -2.01
N ASP A 91 -10.91 7.55 -1.76
CA ASP A 91 -10.90 6.09 -1.58
C ASP A 91 -11.09 5.64 -0.11
N LEU A 92 -11.19 6.58 0.83
CA LEU A 92 -11.49 6.30 2.23
C LEU A 92 -12.99 6.12 2.46
N ASP A 93 -13.34 5.08 3.20
CA ASP A 93 -14.69 4.85 3.71
C ASP A 93 -15.07 5.84 4.83
N ASP A 94 -16.30 5.76 5.33
CA ASP A 94 -16.80 6.63 6.39
C ASP A 94 -16.03 6.51 7.71
N ARG A 95 -15.26 5.43 7.89
CA ARG A 95 -14.41 5.20 9.06
C ARG A 95 -12.99 5.74 8.85
N GLY A 96 -12.64 6.19 7.65
CA GLY A 96 -11.29 6.60 7.30
C GLY A 96 -10.38 5.44 6.89
N ILE A 97 -10.94 4.33 6.41
CA ILE A 97 -10.17 3.16 5.95
C ILE A 97 -10.31 3.02 4.44
N VAL A 98 -9.22 2.74 3.74
CA VAL A 98 -9.23 2.52 2.29
C VAL A 98 -10.13 1.34 1.90
N ARG A 99 -10.89 1.50 0.81
CA ARG A 99 -11.73 0.42 0.28
C ARG A 99 -10.92 -0.71 -0.35
N ILE A 100 -11.40 -1.95 -0.19
CA ILE A 100 -10.86 -3.10 -0.92
C ILE A 100 -11.06 -2.90 -2.42
N GLY A 101 -10.00 -3.14 -3.19
CA GLY A 101 -9.97 -2.95 -4.63
C GLY A 101 -9.64 -1.54 -5.10
N ALA A 102 -9.32 -0.60 -4.19
CA ALA A 102 -8.70 0.67 -4.57
C ALA A 102 -7.30 0.43 -5.16
N GLU A 103 -7.00 1.18 -6.22
CA GLU A 103 -5.63 1.35 -6.73
C GLU A 103 -5.02 2.52 -5.98
N VAL A 104 -3.82 2.33 -5.43
CA VAL A 104 -3.17 3.30 -4.58
C VAL A 104 -1.79 3.66 -5.11
N GLU A 105 -1.46 4.93 -5.00
CA GLU A 105 -0.20 5.52 -5.40
C GLU A 105 0.60 6.01 -4.19
N PRO A 106 1.92 6.28 -4.36
CA PRO A 106 2.73 6.87 -3.31
C PRO A 106 2.13 8.14 -2.71
N GLY A 107 1.88 8.13 -1.40
CA GLY A 107 1.31 9.27 -0.68
C GLY A 107 -0.19 9.20 -0.40
N ASP A 108 -0.91 8.27 -1.04
CA ASP A 108 -2.31 7.99 -0.73
C ASP A 108 -2.47 7.46 0.69
N ILE A 109 -3.63 7.71 1.28
CA ILE A 109 -3.93 7.32 2.65
C ILE A 109 -4.60 5.96 2.66
N LEU A 110 -3.96 5.00 3.34
CA LEU A 110 -4.52 3.67 3.56
C LEU A 110 -5.46 3.69 4.77
N VAL A 111 -5.06 4.37 5.84
CA VAL A 111 -5.86 4.49 7.06
C VAL A 111 -5.66 5.88 7.64
N GLY A 112 -6.74 6.64 7.72
CA GLY A 112 -6.83 7.94 8.34
C GLY A 112 -6.68 7.84 9.84
N LYS A 113 -5.69 8.53 10.40
CA LYS A 113 -5.46 8.60 11.85
C LYS A 113 -5.18 10.03 12.27
N VAL A 114 -5.85 10.45 13.34
CA VAL A 114 -5.62 11.75 13.96
C VAL A 114 -5.15 11.59 15.40
N THR A 115 -4.16 12.38 15.78
CA THR A 115 -3.64 12.43 17.15
C THR A 115 -3.93 13.80 17.76
N PRO A 116 -4.50 13.87 18.97
CA PRO A 116 -4.71 15.14 19.65
C PRO A 116 -3.37 15.83 19.95
N LYS A 117 -3.27 17.11 19.63
CA LYS A 117 -2.14 17.98 19.92
C LYS A 117 -2.45 18.80 21.16
N GLY A 118 -1.45 18.97 22.01
CA GLY A 118 -1.53 19.93 23.11
C GLY A 118 -1.54 21.37 22.60
N GLU A 119 -2.00 22.29 23.44
CA GLU A 119 -1.93 23.72 23.15
C GLU A 119 -0.46 24.15 22.97
N THR A 120 -0.08 24.44 21.73
CA THR A 120 1.20 25.08 21.42
C THR A 120 1.03 26.59 21.43
N GLU A 121 1.86 27.30 22.20
CA GLU A 121 1.96 28.76 22.10
C GLU A 121 2.38 29.12 20.67
N GLN A 122 1.46 29.76 19.95
CA GLN A 122 1.70 30.20 18.59
C GLN A 122 2.53 31.47 18.57
N SER A 123 3.41 31.59 17.57
CA SER A 123 4.17 32.82 17.39
C SER A 123 3.24 33.98 17.00
N PRO A 124 3.64 35.25 17.24
CA PRO A 124 2.86 36.42 16.83
C PRO A 124 2.50 36.41 15.34
N GLU A 125 3.38 35.88 14.49
CA GLU A 125 3.19 35.74 13.04
C GLU A 125 2.06 34.75 12.70
N GLU A 126 2.04 33.58 13.33
CA GLU A 126 0.97 32.58 13.14
C GLU A 126 -0.38 33.09 13.65
N ARG A 127 -0.38 33.83 14.77
CA ARG A 127 -1.57 34.48 15.30
C ARG A 127 -2.14 35.51 14.33
N LEU A 128 -1.27 36.32 13.72
CA LEU A 128 -1.67 37.30 12.71
C LEU A 128 -2.24 36.62 11.46
N LEU A 129 -1.56 35.58 10.97
CA LEU A 129 -2.01 34.77 9.84
C LEU A 129 -3.42 34.19 10.08
N ARG A 130 -3.65 33.58 11.25
CA ARG A 130 -5.00 33.08 11.62
C ARG A 130 -6.05 34.18 11.71
N ALA A 131 -5.69 35.35 12.23
CA ALA A 131 -6.63 36.47 12.31
C ALA A 131 -7.04 36.99 10.93
N ILE A 132 -6.15 36.92 9.93
CA ILE A 132 -6.41 37.33 8.55
C ILE A 132 -7.24 36.28 7.80
N PHE A 133 -6.90 34.99 7.93
CA PHE A 133 -7.54 33.90 7.16
C PHE A 133 -8.73 33.26 7.87
N GLY A 134 -8.96 33.56 9.14
CA GLY A 134 -10.06 32.97 9.93
C GLY A 134 -9.92 31.47 10.17
N GLU A 135 -8.74 30.89 9.90
CA GLU A 135 -8.49 29.47 10.12
C GLU A 135 -8.50 29.15 11.62
N LYS A 136 -9.48 28.35 12.04
CA LYS A 136 -9.54 27.83 13.41
C LYS A 136 -8.34 26.93 13.66
N ALA A 137 -7.83 27.01 14.89
CA ALA A 137 -6.91 26.01 15.40
C ALA A 137 -7.56 24.64 15.33
N ARG A 138 -7.07 23.75 14.46
CA ARG A 138 -7.40 22.34 14.58
C ARG A 138 -6.48 21.74 15.64
N GLU A 139 -7.08 21.19 16.68
CA GLU A 139 -6.39 20.59 17.84
C GLU A 139 -5.83 19.20 17.54
N VAL A 140 -5.89 18.76 16.28
CA VAL A 140 -5.47 17.42 15.85
C VAL A 140 -4.33 17.46 14.84
N ARG A 141 -3.51 16.40 14.84
CA ARG A 141 -2.45 16.13 13.87
C ARG A 141 -2.85 14.98 12.98
N ASP A 142 -2.55 15.08 11.69
CA ASP A 142 -2.48 13.92 10.80
C ASP A 142 -1.32 13.00 11.20
N THR A 143 -1.65 11.76 11.60
CA THR A 143 -0.72 10.65 11.86
C THR A 143 -1.13 9.40 11.08
N SER A 144 -1.81 9.60 9.94
CA SER A 144 -2.36 8.57 9.07
C SER A 144 -1.30 7.67 8.45
N LEU A 145 -1.70 6.44 8.14
CA LEU A 145 -0.91 5.50 7.37
C LEU A 145 -1.00 5.84 5.89
N LYS A 146 0.15 6.10 5.27
CA LYS A 146 0.27 6.44 3.85
C LYS A 146 1.06 5.37 3.10
N VAL A 147 0.78 5.22 1.81
CA VAL A 147 1.58 4.35 0.95
C VAL A 147 3.02 4.86 0.89
N PRO A 148 4.04 4.02 1.16
CA PRO A 148 5.44 4.42 1.07
C PRO A 148 5.84 4.91 -0.33
N HIS A 149 6.86 5.76 -0.39
CA HIS A 149 7.38 6.24 -1.66
C HIS A 149 7.95 5.09 -2.51
N GLY A 150 7.59 5.07 -3.80
CA GLY A 150 8.05 4.06 -4.75
C GLY A 150 7.22 2.79 -4.76
N GLU A 151 6.14 2.72 -3.99
CA GLU A 151 5.21 1.60 -3.97
C GLU A 151 3.86 2.00 -4.53
N SER A 152 3.29 1.16 -5.38
CA SER A 152 1.93 1.28 -5.88
C SER A 152 1.32 -0.10 -5.99
N GLY A 153 0.00 -0.17 -6.00
CA GLY A 153 -0.68 -1.45 -6.12
C GLY A 153 -2.16 -1.37 -5.84
N LYS A 154 -2.74 -2.53 -5.57
CA LYS A 154 -4.18 -2.68 -5.30
C LYS A 154 -4.38 -3.22 -3.90
N VAL A 155 -5.28 -2.59 -3.15
CA VAL A 155 -5.70 -3.10 -1.84
C VAL A 155 -6.50 -4.38 -2.04
N ILE A 156 -6.02 -5.49 -1.51
CA ILE A 156 -6.67 -6.80 -1.66
C ILE A 156 -7.46 -7.25 -0.42
N ASP A 157 -7.06 -6.80 0.77
CA ASP A 157 -7.66 -7.20 2.03
C ASP A 157 -7.47 -6.09 3.08
N VAL A 158 -8.38 -6.02 4.04
CA VAL A 158 -8.36 -5.07 5.17
C VAL A 158 -8.86 -5.80 6.41
N LYS A 159 -8.07 -5.77 7.49
CA LYS A 159 -8.43 -6.35 8.78
C LYS A 159 -8.47 -5.28 9.85
N VAL A 160 -9.53 -5.30 10.64
CA VAL A 160 -9.73 -4.37 11.76
C VAL A 160 -9.83 -5.21 13.02
N TYR A 161 -9.01 -4.87 14.02
CA TYR A 161 -9.02 -5.51 15.34
C TYR A 161 -9.48 -4.48 16.37
N SER A 162 -10.54 -4.79 17.10
CA SER A 162 -11.04 -3.95 18.19
C SER A 162 -10.76 -4.63 19.54
N ARG A 163 -10.43 -3.84 20.57
CA ARG A 163 -10.11 -4.38 21.91
C ARG A 163 -11.34 -4.93 22.65
N ASP A 164 -12.54 -4.55 22.23
CA ASP A 164 -13.79 -4.92 22.91
C ASP A 164 -14.40 -6.24 22.39
N GLU A 165 -13.88 -6.81 21.29
CA GLU A 165 -14.43 -8.02 20.66
C GLU A 165 -13.84 -9.35 21.21
N ASP A 166 -12.92 -9.29 22.17
CA ASP A 166 -12.29 -10.48 22.80
C ASP A 166 -12.91 -10.88 24.17
N HIS A 167 -14.17 -10.50 24.44
CA HIS A 167 -14.91 -10.89 25.67
C HIS A 167 -16.25 -11.59 25.42
#